data_AF-A0A349HNH4-F1
#
_entry.id   AF-A0A349HNH4-F1
#
_cell.length_a   1.000
_cell.length_b   1.000
_cell.length_c   1.000
_cell.angle_alpha   90.00
_cell.angle_beta   90.00
_cell.angle_gamma   90.00
#
_symmetry.space_group_name_H-M   'P 1'
#
loop_
_entity.id
_entity.type
_entity.pdbx_description
1 polymer ?
#
loop_
_entity_poly.entity_id
_entity_poly.type
_entity_poly.pdbx_seq_one_letter_code
_entity_poly.pdbx_strand_id
1 'polypeptide(L)'
;MPNWCENSVQIIGKAEDVAGFVRGLKGKRQKFEDTYYIDDQGSYFDEEVYTFSSYVPVPEEVIKIGFSGEYRDRRFREILDEFEVPYKEESTSRYLMSNLQIDREELGKIIISQNKKVPGFDDSYSELVEKMNNYIKDEKKSQEAQDLLKSILFVDDGYHWQVKNWGTKWDPDLIVDEDDIDIMEKNNAGKEVEYVLHFHTAWSPPLEFFKNVSPKFPELLFIVKYVEPGLCFQGEFQIKNGNVLKDEQEEYEREDEDY
;
A
#
# COMPACT_ATOMS: atom_id res chain seq x y z
N MET A 1 -20.84 5.29 1.98
CA MET A 1 -20.09 4.87 0.77
C MET A 1 -18.63 5.21 1.03
N PRO A 2 -17.66 4.39 0.61
CA PRO A 2 -16.26 4.78 0.66
C PRO A 2 -16.08 6.10 -0.11
N ASN A 3 -15.28 7.02 0.43
CA ASN A 3 -14.85 8.20 -0.31
C ASN A 3 -13.85 7.77 -1.40
N TRP A 4 -13.95 8.34 -2.59
CA TRP A 4 -13.09 8.05 -3.73
C TRP A 4 -12.30 9.30 -4.09
N CYS A 5 -11.00 9.14 -4.30
CA CYS A 5 -10.16 10.18 -4.85
C CYS A 5 -10.14 10.02 -6.36
N GLU A 6 -10.59 11.05 -7.06
CA GLU A 6 -10.55 11.17 -8.50
C GLU A 6 -9.13 11.57 -8.91
N ASN A 7 -8.56 10.89 -9.91
CA ASN A 7 -7.23 11.18 -10.43
C ASN A 7 -7.31 11.40 -11.94
N SER A 8 -6.61 12.43 -12.42
CA SER A 8 -6.28 12.65 -13.83
C SER A 8 -4.76 12.69 -13.95
N VAL A 9 -4.19 11.67 -14.59
CA VAL A 9 -2.75 11.49 -14.73
C VAL A 9 -2.36 11.74 -16.17
N GLN A 10 -1.58 12.79 -16.39
CA GLN A 10 -0.93 13.04 -17.67
C GLN A 10 0.45 12.37 -17.69
N ILE A 11 0.73 11.68 -18.78
CA ILE A 11 1.99 11.00 -19.05
C ILE A 11 2.57 11.60 -20.32
N ILE A 12 3.69 12.29 -20.18
CA ILE A 12 4.28 13.07 -21.27
C ILE A 12 5.68 12.54 -21.58
N GLY A 13 5.93 12.26 -22.85
CA GLY A 13 7.23 11.80 -23.35
C GLY A 13 7.13 11.19 -24.74
N LYS A 14 8.14 10.42 -25.15
CA LYS A 14 8.10 9.77 -26.47
C LYS A 14 6.95 8.77 -26.55
N ALA A 15 6.29 8.74 -27.71
CA ALA A 15 5.16 7.84 -27.96
C ALA A 15 5.46 6.37 -27.62
N GLU A 16 6.66 5.90 -27.95
CA GLU A 16 7.12 4.54 -27.65
C GLU A 16 7.26 4.28 -26.15
N ASP A 17 7.76 5.26 -25.39
CA ASP A 17 7.94 5.17 -23.93
C ASP A 17 6.59 5.26 -23.22
N VAL A 18 5.71 6.17 -23.64
CA VAL A 18 4.34 6.32 -23.11
C VAL A 18 3.52 5.05 -23.37
N ALA A 19 3.50 4.55 -24.60
CA ALA A 19 2.80 3.31 -24.94
C ALA A 19 3.42 2.07 -24.24
N GLY A 20 4.74 2.08 -24.01
CA GLY A 20 5.41 1.07 -23.19
C GLY A 20 4.93 1.09 -21.75
N PHE A 21 4.89 2.29 -21.14
CA PHE A 21 4.41 2.48 -19.77
C PHE A 21 2.96 2.01 -19.60
N VAL A 22 2.06 2.46 -20.47
CA VAL A 22 0.62 2.13 -20.38
C VAL A 22 0.40 0.63 -20.55
N ARG A 23 1.03 0.00 -21.55
CA ARG A 23 0.91 -1.46 -21.73
C ARG A 23 1.43 -2.24 -20.53
N GLY A 24 2.52 -1.80 -19.90
CA GLY A 24 3.07 -2.48 -18.74
C GLY A 24 2.28 -2.29 -17.44
N LEU A 25 1.27 -1.41 -17.42
CA LEU A 25 0.30 -1.38 -16.31
C LEU A 25 -0.68 -2.55 -16.36
N LYS A 26 -1.00 -3.10 -17.54
CA LYS A 26 -1.89 -4.27 -17.68
C LYS A 26 -1.23 -5.49 -17.02
N GLY A 27 -1.97 -6.12 -16.11
CA GLY A 27 -1.51 -7.29 -15.37
C GLY A 27 -2.58 -7.83 -14.44
N LYS A 28 -2.16 -8.67 -13.49
CA LYS A 28 -3.06 -9.26 -12.49
C LYS A 28 -2.99 -8.46 -11.19
N ARG A 29 -4.15 -8.11 -10.63
CA ARG A 29 -4.22 -7.49 -9.30
C ARG A 29 -3.63 -8.40 -8.25
N GLN A 30 -3.02 -7.79 -7.23
CA GLN A 30 -2.58 -8.53 -6.06
C GLN A 30 -3.77 -9.18 -5.35
N LYS A 31 -3.60 -10.46 -4.97
CA LYS A 31 -4.56 -11.21 -4.17
C LYS A 31 -4.01 -11.37 -2.75
N PHE A 32 -4.84 -11.11 -1.75
CA PHE A 32 -4.58 -11.50 -0.37
C PHE A 32 -5.59 -12.59 0.00
N GLU A 33 -5.19 -13.56 0.81
CA GLU A 33 -6.09 -14.67 1.19
C GLU A 33 -7.33 -14.21 1.98
N ASP A 34 -7.27 -13.02 2.56
CA ASP A 34 -8.28 -12.41 3.43
C ASP A 34 -9.05 -11.23 2.81
N THR A 35 -8.82 -10.91 1.53
CA THR A 35 -9.54 -9.81 0.88
C THR A 35 -10.75 -10.27 0.08
N TYR A 36 -11.86 -9.56 0.28
CA TYR A 36 -13.08 -9.70 -0.50
C TYR A 36 -12.94 -8.93 -1.83
N TYR A 37 -12.08 -9.38 -2.75
CA TYR A 37 -12.19 -9.02 -4.17
C TYR A 37 -12.97 -10.10 -4.90
N ILE A 38 -14.14 -10.37 -4.35
CA ILE A 38 -15.04 -11.42 -4.77
C ILE A 38 -16.25 -10.69 -5.31
N ASP A 39 -16.60 -10.92 -6.58
CA ASP A 39 -17.85 -10.39 -7.13
C ASP A 39 -19.06 -10.91 -6.35
N ASP A 40 -20.26 -10.39 -6.64
CA ASP A 40 -21.52 -10.82 -6.01
C ASP A 40 -21.79 -12.35 -6.16
N GLN A 41 -21.01 -13.06 -6.98
CA GLN A 41 -21.12 -14.49 -7.26
C GLN A 41 -20.01 -15.34 -6.62
N GLY A 42 -19.09 -14.77 -5.84
CA GLY A 42 -18.04 -15.58 -5.24
C GLY A 42 -16.75 -15.71 -6.08
N SER A 43 -16.64 -15.00 -7.21
CA SER A 43 -15.53 -15.17 -8.15
C SER A 43 -14.55 -14.00 -8.13
N TYR A 44 -13.26 -14.32 -8.15
CA TYR A 44 -12.21 -13.35 -8.43
C TYR A 44 -12.23 -13.03 -9.92
N PHE A 45 -12.23 -11.75 -10.29
CA PHE A 45 -11.88 -11.34 -11.65
C PHE A 45 -10.42 -11.75 -11.91
N ASP A 46 -10.21 -12.85 -12.64
CA ASP A 46 -8.87 -13.32 -13.04
C ASP A 46 -8.42 -12.70 -14.37
N GLU A 47 -9.10 -11.63 -14.78
CA GLU A 47 -8.84 -10.87 -16.00
C GLU A 47 -7.64 -9.94 -15.82
N GLU A 48 -6.91 -9.69 -16.91
CA GLU A 48 -5.88 -8.67 -16.92
C GLU A 48 -6.54 -7.30 -16.85
N VAL A 49 -6.12 -6.51 -15.87
CA VAL A 49 -6.58 -5.15 -15.64
C VAL A 49 -5.38 -4.24 -15.45
N TYR A 50 -5.60 -2.92 -15.48
CA TYR A 50 -4.53 -2.00 -15.13
C TYR A 50 -4.36 -1.99 -13.61
N THR A 51 -3.13 -2.24 -13.17
CA THR A 51 -2.82 -2.43 -11.75
C THR A 51 -1.46 -1.82 -11.40
N PHE A 52 -1.39 -1.21 -10.21
CA PHE A 52 -0.14 -0.76 -9.61
C PHE A 52 0.81 -1.93 -9.33
N SER A 53 0.27 -3.13 -9.12
CA SER A 53 1.05 -4.35 -8.88
C SER A 53 1.99 -4.70 -10.03
N SER A 54 1.69 -4.27 -11.27
CA SER A 54 2.54 -4.51 -12.43
C SER A 54 3.90 -3.81 -12.34
N TYR A 55 3.96 -2.63 -11.72
CA TYR A 55 5.21 -1.87 -11.56
C TYR A 55 5.75 -1.84 -10.14
N VAL A 56 4.87 -1.95 -9.15
CA VAL A 56 5.20 -1.90 -7.72
C VAL A 56 4.49 -3.09 -7.06
N PRO A 57 4.98 -4.33 -7.28
CA PRO A 57 4.34 -5.53 -6.77
C PRO A 57 4.46 -5.63 -5.25
N VAL A 58 3.41 -6.18 -4.62
CA VAL A 58 3.43 -6.50 -3.19
C VAL A 58 4.37 -7.71 -2.96
N PRO A 59 5.36 -7.63 -2.06
CA PRO A 59 6.26 -8.74 -1.77
C PRO A 59 5.55 -9.97 -1.19
N GLU A 60 6.08 -11.17 -1.45
CA GLU A 60 5.51 -12.44 -0.96
C GLU A 60 5.37 -12.49 0.56
N GLU A 61 6.32 -11.92 1.29
CA GLU A 61 6.30 -11.86 2.74
C GLU A 61 5.11 -11.03 3.25
N VAL A 62 4.75 -9.93 2.57
CA VAL A 62 3.60 -9.09 2.91
C VAL A 62 2.30 -9.82 2.57
N ILE A 63 2.26 -10.51 1.43
CA ILE A 63 1.09 -11.32 1.01
C ILE A 63 0.79 -12.40 2.05
N LYS A 64 1.83 -13.08 2.58
CA LYS A 64 1.70 -14.11 3.63
C LYS A 64 1.16 -13.56 4.95
N ILE A 65 1.39 -12.26 5.24
CA ILE A 65 0.85 -11.58 6.43
C ILE A 65 -0.62 -11.23 6.27
N GLY A 66 -1.16 -11.19 5.04
CA GLY A 66 -2.54 -10.81 4.76
C GLY A 66 -2.74 -9.29 4.72
N PHE A 67 -3.95 -8.87 4.34
CA PHE A 67 -4.26 -7.47 4.08
C PHE A 67 -4.48 -6.64 5.35
N SER A 68 -5.24 -7.15 6.32
CA SER A 68 -5.64 -6.40 7.52
C SER A 68 -4.85 -6.78 8.79
N GLY A 69 -3.84 -7.65 8.65
CA GLY A 69 -3.06 -8.13 9.79
C GLY A 69 -3.80 -9.11 10.72
N GLU A 70 -5.05 -9.49 10.46
CA GLU A 70 -5.73 -10.55 11.23
C GLU A 70 -4.97 -11.89 11.17
N TYR A 71 -4.29 -12.14 10.04
CA TYR A 71 -3.38 -13.26 9.86
C TYR A 71 -2.11 -13.12 10.72
N ARG A 72 -1.63 -11.90 10.99
CA ARG A 72 -0.54 -11.63 11.95
C ARG A 72 -0.91 -12.12 13.34
N ASP A 73 -2.13 -11.85 13.78
CA ASP A 73 -2.65 -12.28 15.08
C ASP A 73 -2.81 -13.81 15.16
N ARG A 74 -3.25 -14.46 14.08
CA ARG A 74 -3.33 -15.94 14.00
C ARG A 74 -1.93 -16.57 14.00
N ARG A 75 -1.04 -16.09 13.14
CA ARG A 75 0.32 -16.62 12.99
C ARG A 75 1.15 -16.44 14.26
N PHE A 76 1.00 -15.31 14.95
CA PHE A 76 1.63 -15.09 16.25
C PHE A 76 1.16 -16.13 17.28
N ARG A 77 -0.14 -16.45 17.32
CA ARG A 77 -0.68 -17.49 18.22
C ARG A 77 -0.17 -18.88 17.87
N GLU A 78 -0.13 -19.24 16.59
CA GLU A 78 0.44 -20.51 16.12
C GLU A 78 1.89 -20.72 16.59
N ILE A 79 2.68 -19.64 16.65
CA ILE A 79 4.06 -19.68 17.14
C ILE A 79 4.09 -19.92 18.64
N LEU A 80 3.29 -19.16 19.39
CA LEU A 80 3.22 -19.36 20.83
C LEU A 80 2.77 -20.80 21.16
N ASP A 81 1.83 -21.36 20.39
CA ASP A 81 1.42 -22.77 20.50
C ASP A 81 2.56 -23.74 20.15
N GLU A 82 3.28 -23.52 19.03
CA GLU A 82 4.40 -24.36 18.58
C GLU A 82 5.53 -24.43 19.61
N PHE A 83 5.76 -23.33 20.33
CA PHE A 83 6.81 -23.22 21.35
C PHE A 83 6.28 -23.41 22.78
N GLU A 84 5.04 -23.86 22.95
CA GLU A 84 4.39 -24.09 24.25
C GLU A 84 4.42 -22.86 25.18
N VAL A 85 4.41 -21.66 24.61
CA VAL A 85 4.38 -20.39 25.34
C VAL A 85 2.92 -20.08 25.68
N PRO A 86 2.54 -20.05 26.98
CA PRO A 86 1.15 -19.84 27.35
C PRO A 86 0.66 -18.46 26.94
N TYR A 87 -0.55 -18.38 26.38
CA TYR A 87 -1.27 -17.13 26.13
C TYR A 87 -2.77 -17.26 26.46
N LYS A 88 -3.47 -16.13 26.60
CA LYS A 88 -4.94 -16.10 26.78
C LYS A 88 -5.61 -15.93 25.40
N GLU A 89 -6.72 -16.63 25.15
CA GLU A 89 -7.54 -16.61 23.90
C GLU A 89 -8.23 -15.26 23.60
N GLU A 90 -7.57 -14.14 23.80
CA GLU A 90 -8.02 -12.83 23.34
C GLU A 90 -7.21 -12.43 22.09
N SER A 91 -7.65 -11.40 21.33
CA SER A 91 -6.87 -10.96 20.15
C SER A 91 -5.43 -10.64 20.55
N THR A 92 -4.44 -10.87 19.68
CA THR A 92 -3.02 -10.71 20.01
C THR A 92 -2.72 -9.30 20.52
N SER A 93 -3.39 -8.30 19.94
CA SER A 93 -3.37 -6.93 20.46
C SER A 93 -3.86 -6.82 21.92
N ARG A 94 -4.94 -7.52 22.30
CA ARG A 94 -5.47 -7.58 23.66
C ARG A 94 -4.60 -8.40 24.61
N TYR A 95 -3.95 -9.47 24.13
CA TYR A 95 -3.00 -10.25 24.90
C TYR A 95 -1.73 -9.45 25.26
N LEU A 96 -1.16 -8.74 24.28
CA LEU A 96 -0.04 -7.81 24.47
C LEU A 96 -0.45 -6.68 25.45
N MET A 97 -1.64 -6.10 25.29
CA MET A 97 -2.14 -5.05 26.19
C MET A 97 -2.39 -5.52 27.63
N SER A 98 -2.89 -6.74 27.82
CA SER A 98 -3.35 -7.23 29.12
C SER A 98 -2.28 -7.93 29.97
N ASN A 99 -1.28 -8.58 29.35
CA ASN A 99 -0.25 -9.32 30.09
C ASN A 99 1.14 -8.68 30.05
N LEU A 100 1.38 -7.72 29.14
CA LEU A 100 2.64 -6.95 29.09
C LEU A 100 2.50 -5.50 29.58
N GLN A 101 1.30 -5.08 30.03
CA GLN A 101 1.02 -3.71 30.54
C GLN A 101 1.28 -2.57 29.54
N ILE A 102 1.21 -2.84 28.24
CA ILE A 102 1.37 -1.85 27.17
C ILE A 102 -0.02 -1.30 26.80
N ASP A 103 -0.25 0.01 26.82
CA ASP A 103 -1.61 0.54 26.57
C ASP A 103 -2.01 0.56 25.07
N ARG A 104 -3.30 0.82 24.77
CA ARG A 104 -3.84 0.82 23.39
C ARG A 104 -3.22 1.89 22.49
N GLU A 105 -2.85 3.02 23.07
CA GLU A 105 -2.16 4.12 22.41
C GLU A 105 -0.68 3.77 22.17
N GLU A 106 -0.02 3.04 23.08
CA GLU A 106 1.34 2.51 22.95
C GLU A 106 1.45 1.34 21.96
N LEU A 107 0.52 0.40 21.97
CA LEU A 107 0.46 -0.70 21.01
C LEU A 107 0.12 -0.18 19.61
N GLY A 108 -0.81 0.79 19.54
CA GLY A 108 -1.06 1.58 18.34
C GLY A 108 0.22 2.28 17.88
N LYS A 109 0.96 2.90 18.81
CA LYS A 109 2.26 3.51 18.54
C LYS A 109 3.31 2.50 18.08
N ILE A 110 3.33 1.23 18.52
CA ILE A 110 4.26 0.15 18.10
C ILE A 110 3.92 -0.41 16.71
N ILE A 111 2.64 -0.62 16.42
CA ILE A 111 2.18 -1.10 15.11
C ILE A 111 2.29 0.03 14.07
N ILE A 112 1.95 1.26 14.46
CA ILE A 112 2.16 2.48 13.66
C ILE A 112 3.65 2.91 13.69
N SER A 113 4.43 2.41 14.66
CA SER A 113 5.81 2.81 14.96
C SER A 113 6.71 2.61 13.79
N GLN A 114 6.64 1.45 13.13
CA GLN A 114 7.57 1.16 12.05
C GLN A 114 7.25 1.96 10.79
N ASN A 115 6.01 2.43 10.63
CA ASN A 115 5.69 3.41 9.59
C ASN A 115 6.16 4.84 9.93
N LYS A 116 6.58 5.13 11.18
CA LYS A 116 6.98 6.49 11.65
C LYS A 116 8.27 6.58 12.52
N LYS A 117 9.01 5.49 12.75
CA LYS A 117 10.10 5.35 13.75
C LYS A 117 9.71 5.81 15.17
N VAL A 118 8.75 5.16 15.84
CA VAL A 118 8.39 5.53 17.23
C VAL A 118 9.44 5.01 18.24
N PRO A 119 9.94 5.85 19.15
CA PRO A 119 10.87 5.45 20.22
C PRO A 119 10.30 4.36 21.15
N GLY A 120 11.14 3.40 21.58
CA GLY A 120 10.78 2.36 22.59
C GLY A 120 10.35 1.00 22.02
N PHE A 121 10.28 0.84 20.70
CA PHE A 121 10.00 -0.44 20.03
C PHE A 121 11.06 -1.51 20.37
N ASP A 122 12.33 -1.13 20.34
CA ASP A 122 13.45 -2.04 20.61
C ASP A 122 13.41 -2.57 22.05
N ASP A 123 12.96 -1.75 23.00
CA ASP A 123 12.81 -2.14 24.42
C ASP A 123 11.66 -3.14 24.60
N SER A 124 10.50 -2.87 23.98
CA SER A 124 9.33 -3.76 24.04
C SER A 124 9.59 -5.11 23.36
N TYR A 125 10.30 -5.09 22.22
CA TYR A 125 10.71 -6.30 21.53
C TYR A 125 11.71 -7.11 22.38
N SER A 126 12.67 -6.44 23.01
CA SER A 126 13.65 -7.08 23.89
C SER A 126 12.99 -7.76 25.10
N GLU A 127 12.00 -7.10 25.71
CA GLU A 127 11.26 -7.67 26.84
C GLU A 127 10.42 -8.91 26.43
N LEU A 128 9.82 -8.88 25.24
CA LEU A 128 9.10 -10.04 24.69
C LEU A 128 10.05 -11.23 24.46
N VAL A 129 11.23 -10.97 23.89
CA VAL A 129 12.27 -11.98 23.66
C VAL A 129 12.77 -12.57 24.99
N GLU A 130 13.01 -11.73 26.01
CA GLU A 130 13.39 -12.20 27.35
C GLU A 130 12.31 -13.11 27.96
N LYS A 131 11.04 -12.73 27.83
CA LYS A 131 9.92 -13.54 28.31
C LYS A 131 9.86 -14.89 27.58
N MET A 132 10.03 -14.92 26.26
CA MET A 132 10.06 -16.17 25.48
C MET A 132 11.22 -17.09 25.89
N ASN A 133 12.42 -16.53 26.11
CA ASN A 133 13.61 -17.29 26.48
C ASN A 133 13.50 -17.98 27.85
N ASN A 134 12.61 -17.50 28.72
CA ASN A 134 12.33 -18.17 30.00
C ASN A 134 11.55 -19.49 29.82
N TYR A 135 10.78 -19.62 28.73
CA TYR A 135 9.99 -20.82 28.42
C TYR A 135 10.75 -21.77 27.48
N ILE A 136 11.41 -21.23 26.46
CA ILE A 136 12.12 -22.01 25.45
C ILE A 136 13.59 -22.15 25.86
N LYS A 137 13.89 -23.17 26.68
CA LYS A 137 15.24 -23.42 27.22
C LYS A 137 16.24 -23.98 26.20
N ASP A 138 15.74 -24.51 25.09
CA ASP A 138 16.58 -24.96 23.98
C ASP A 138 16.99 -23.76 23.14
N GLU A 139 18.30 -23.48 23.09
CA GLU A 139 18.85 -22.30 22.40
C GLU A 139 18.52 -22.28 20.90
N LYS A 140 18.49 -23.45 20.25
CA LYS A 140 18.20 -23.54 18.82
C LYS A 140 16.72 -23.23 18.57
N LYS A 141 15.82 -23.80 19.36
CA LYS A 141 14.38 -23.50 19.28
C LYS A 141 14.08 -22.05 19.64
N SER A 142 14.78 -21.49 20.63
CA SER A 142 14.64 -20.07 21.00
C SER A 142 15.01 -19.17 19.83
N GLN A 143 16.12 -19.46 19.15
CA GLN A 143 16.53 -18.69 17.97
C GLN A 143 15.51 -18.82 16.82
N GLU A 144 15.03 -20.03 16.54
CA GLU A 144 13.98 -20.28 15.53
C GLU A 144 12.69 -19.47 15.84
N ALA A 145 12.26 -19.43 17.10
CA ALA A 145 11.09 -18.67 17.53
C ALA A 145 11.28 -17.15 17.37
N GLN A 146 12.47 -16.64 17.72
CA GLN A 146 12.80 -15.22 17.56
C GLN A 146 12.86 -14.80 16.09
N ASP A 147 13.44 -15.63 15.22
CA ASP A 147 13.52 -15.36 13.78
C ASP A 147 12.14 -15.34 13.15
N LEU A 148 11.27 -16.26 13.57
CA LEU A 148 9.89 -16.32 13.12
C LEU A 148 9.07 -15.12 13.64
N LEU A 149 9.27 -14.72 14.90
CA LEU A 149 8.69 -13.51 15.47
C LEU A 149 9.11 -12.25 14.70
N LYS A 150 10.40 -12.14 14.35
CA LYS A 150 10.91 -11.05 13.51
C LYS A 150 10.23 -11.04 12.15
N SER A 151 10.08 -12.20 11.52
CA SER A 151 9.46 -12.30 10.20
C SER A 151 7.99 -11.84 10.16
N ILE A 152 7.33 -11.72 11.31
CA ILE A 152 5.92 -11.32 11.42
C ILE A 152 5.75 -9.89 11.93
N LEU A 153 6.61 -9.47 12.86
CA LEU A 153 6.53 -8.13 13.44
C LEU A 153 7.19 -7.04 12.57
N PHE A 154 8.17 -7.40 11.75
CA PHE A 154 8.96 -6.44 10.96
C PHE A 154 8.54 -6.39 9.47
N VAL A 155 7.50 -7.14 9.11
CA VAL A 155 6.92 -7.11 7.77
C VAL A 155 5.62 -6.31 7.85
N ASP A 156 5.42 -5.37 6.93
CA ASP A 156 4.16 -4.62 6.83
C ASP A 156 3.01 -5.59 6.45
N ASP A 157 1.78 -5.33 6.90
CA ASP A 157 0.62 -6.00 6.31
C ASP A 157 0.29 -5.37 4.94
N GLY A 158 -0.62 -5.99 4.18
CA GLY A 158 -1.00 -5.51 2.85
C GLY A 158 -1.50 -4.07 2.85
N TYR A 159 -2.35 -3.70 3.80
CA TYR A 159 -2.88 -2.34 3.93
C TYR A 159 -1.76 -1.31 4.09
N HIS A 160 -0.88 -1.51 5.08
CA HIS A 160 0.20 -0.57 5.38
C HIS A 160 1.23 -0.52 4.26
N TRP A 161 1.57 -1.67 3.69
CA TRP A 161 2.49 -1.73 2.56
C TRP A 161 1.95 -0.97 1.36
N GLN A 162 0.67 -1.14 1.01
CA GLN A 162 0.05 -0.45 -0.14
C GLN A 162 -0.03 1.05 0.10
N VAL A 163 -0.46 1.50 1.27
CA VAL A 163 -0.46 2.94 1.61
C VAL A 163 0.95 3.53 1.50
N LYS A 164 1.97 2.82 1.98
CA LYS A 164 3.37 3.28 1.96
C LYS A 164 3.99 3.31 0.58
N ASN A 165 3.69 2.35 -0.29
CA ASN A 165 4.36 2.19 -1.58
C ASN A 165 3.53 2.69 -2.76
N TRP A 166 2.20 2.71 -2.63
CA TRP A 166 1.30 3.23 -3.63
C TRP A 166 0.73 4.59 -3.25
N GLY A 167 0.58 4.89 -1.97
CA GLY A 167 -0.02 6.15 -1.48
C GLY A 167 -1.51 6.05 -1.22
N THR A 168 -2.12 4.90 -1.56
CA THR A 168 -3.55 4.61 -1.39
C THR A 168 -3.74 3.17 -0.91
N LYS A 169 -4.94 2.88 -0.40
CA LYS A 169 -5.26 1.60 0.22
C LYS A 169 -5.32 0.44 -0.77
N TRP A 170 -5.86 0.65 -1.96
CA TRP A 170 -6.17 -0.42 -2.92
C TRP A 170 -5.67 -0.05 -4.31
N ASP A 171 -5.62 -1.05 -5.19
CA ASP A 171 -5.41 -0.84 -6.63
C ASP A 171 -6.44 0.18 -7.18
N PRO A 172 -6.11 0.90 -8.26
CA PRO A 172 -7.02 1.87 -8.83
C PRO A 172 -8.21 1.15 -9.47
N ASP A 173 -9.35 1.82 -9.46
CA ASP A 173 -10.47 1.43 -10.31
C ASP A 173 -10.21 1.95 -11.73
N LEU A 174 -9.26 1.29 -12.39
CA LEU A 174 -8.79 1.62 -13.72
C LEU A 174 -9.14 0.47 -14.66
N ILE A 175 -10.29 0.62 -15.33
CA ILE A 175 -10.67 -0.16 -16.49
C ILE A 175 -10.49 0.79 -17.67
N VAL A 176 -9.48 0.55 -18.52
CA VAL A 176 -9.28 1.34 -19.74
C VAL A 176 -9.64 0.43 -20.89
N ASP A 177 -10.77 0.72 -21.53
CA ASP A 177 -11.01 0.23 -22.88
C ASP A 177 -10.07 0.98 -23.83
N GLU A 178 -9.60 0.34 -24.89
CA GLU A 178 -8.68 0.98 -25.86
C GLU A 178 -9.26 2.26 -26.50
N ASP A 179 -10.57 2.47 -26.35
CA ASP A 179 -11.32 3.64 -26.80
C ASP A 179 -11.30 4.82 -25.80
N ASP A 180 -10.91 4.64 -24.54
CA ASP A 180 -10.79 5.70 -23.52
C ASP A 180 -9.42 6.41 -23.55
N ILE A 181 -8.75 6.34 -24.71
CA ILE A 181 -7.35 6.71 -24.90
C ILE A 181 -7.28 8.08 -25.60
N ASP A 182 -7.09 9.15 -24.83
CA ASP A 182 -6.80 10.48 -25.38
C ASP A 182 -5.29 10.67 -25.59
N ILE A 183 -4.81 10.50 -26.83
CA ILE A 183 -3.44 10.82 -27.23
C ILE A 183 -3.43 12.19 -27.89
N MET A 184 -2.75 13.15 -27.28
CA MET A 184 -2.50 14.47 -27.87
C MET A 184 -1.04 14.61 -28.32
N GLU A 185 -0.81 15.00 -29.56
CA GLU A 185 0.53 15.36 -30.03
C GLU A 185 0.94 16.71 -29.45
N LYS A 186 2.05 16.75 -28.69
CA LYS A 186 2.54 18.00 -28.11
C LYS A 186 3.50 18.75 -29.03
N ASN A 187 4.13 18.09 -30.00
CA ASN A 187 5.00 18.76 -30.97
C ASN A 187 4.99 18.12 -32.38
N ASN A 188 4.83 18.97 -33.41
CA ASN A 188 4.79 18.54 -34.82
C ASN A 188 6.17 18.22 -35.41
N ALA A 189 7.25 18.30 -34.62
CA ALA A 189 8.63 18.05 -35.05
C ALA A 189 9.17 16.67 -34.62
N GLY A 190 8.33 15.86 -33.97
CA GLY A 190 8.62 14.47 -33.67
C GLY A 190 8.92 14.20 -32.20
N LYS A 191 8.03 13.38 -31.65
CA LYS A 191 8.23 12.45 -30.54
C LYS A 191 8.00 12.95 -29.11
N GLU A 192 7.10 13.90 -28.86
CA GLU A 192 6.45 13.91 -27.54
C GLU A 192 4.93 13.91 -27.67
N VAL A 193 4.32 12.95 -26.99
CA VAL A 193 2.86 12.81 -26.85
C VAL A 193 2.49 13.02 -25.39
N GLU A 194 1.26 13.46 -25.18
CA GLU A 194 0.60 13.47 -23.89
C GLU A 194 -0.50 12.40 -23.92
N TYR A 195 -0.53 11.58 -22.87
CA TYR A 195 -1.56 10.58 -22.67
C TYR A 195 -2.19 10.78 -21.30
N VAL A 196 -3.53 10.83 -21.23
CA VAL A 196 -4.26 11.11 -19.99
C VAL A 196 -5.02 9.86 -19.53
N LEU A 197 -4.80 9.47 -18.27
CA LEU A 197 -5.53 8.41 -17.59
C LEU A 197 -6.44 9.00 -16.51
N HIS A 198 -7.70 8.58 -16.51
CA HIS A 198 -8.66 8.92 -15.47
C HIS A 198 -9.03 7.67 -14.67
N PHE A 199 -8.92 7.74 -13.34
CA PHE A 199 -9.28 6.64 -12.45
C PHE A 199 -9.51 7.09 -11.01
N HIS A 200 -10.12 6.19 -10.24
CA HIS A 200 -10.37 6.41 -8.82
C HIS A 200 -9.42 5.59 -7.95
N THR A 201 -9.03 6.16 -6.82
CA THR A 201 -8.31 5.48 -5.74
C THR A 201 -9.04 5.67 -4.42
N ALA A 202 -8.76 4.81 -3.45
CA ALA A 202 -9.38 4.92 -2.13
C ALA A 202 -8.74 6.08 -1.34
N TRP A 203 -9.54 7.10 -1.01
CA TRP A 203 -9.25 8.18 -0.04
C TRP A 203 -8.07 9.12 -0.31
N SER A 204 -7.15 8.77 -1.20
CA SER A 204 -5.93 9.53 -1.47
C SER A 204 -5.38 9.26 -2.86
N PRO A 205 -4.65 10.22 -3.45
CA PRO A 205 -3.96 10.03 -4.71
C PRO A 205 -2.78 9.05 -4.57
N PRO A 206 -2.42 8.33 -5.64
CA PRO A 206 -1.35 7.33 -5.60
C PRO A 206 0.05 7.97 -5.78
N LEU A 207 0.38 9.00 -5.01
CA LEU A 207 1.64 9.76 -5.24
C LEU A 207 2.89 8.91 -4.98
N GLU A 208 2.87 8.03 -3.98
CA GLU A 208 4.00 7.13 -3.69
C GLU A 208 4.22 6.10 -4.81
N PHE A 209 3.16 5.66 -5.48
CA PHE A 209 3.29 4.82 -6.68
C PHE A 209 4.13 5.55 -7.75
N PHE A 210 3.80 6.82 -8.02
CA PHE A 210 4.53 7.62 -9.01
C PHE A 210 5.99 7.90 -8.59
N LYS A 211 6.25 8.11 -7.30
CA LYS A 211 7.62 8.21 -6.75
C LYS A 211 8.43 6.94 -6.99
N ASN A 212 7.81 5.76 -6.85
CA ASN A 212 8.46 4.47 -7.08
C ASN A 212 8.67 4.14 -8.58
N VAL A 213 7.75 4.55 -9.46
CA VAL A 213 7.81 4.19 -10.89
C VAL A 213 8.60 5.19 -11.73
N SER A 214 8.59 6.47 -11.37
CA SER A 214 9.24 7.54 -12.16
C SER A 214 10.75 7.30 -12.44
N PRO A 215 11.57 6.80 -11.49
CA PRO A 215 12.98 6.46 -11.77
C PRO A 215 13.16 5.35 -12.81
N LYS A 216 12.16 4.48 -13.00
CA LYS A 216 12.20 3.39 -13.99
C LYS A 216 11.90 3.89 -15.41
N PHE A 217 11.31 5.08 -15.53
CA PHE A 217 10.96 5.74 -16.79
C PHE A 217 11.51 7.18 -16.81
N PRO A 218 12.85 7.36 -16.84
CA PRO A 218 13.49 8.65 -16.59
C PRO A 218 13.10 9.76 -17.58
N GLU A 219 12.71 9.39 -18.80
CA GLU A 219 12.30 10.33 -19.84
C GLU A 219 10.85 10.79 -19.71
N LEU A 220 10.00 10.04 -18.99
CA LEU A 220 8.59 10.36 -18.80
C LEU A 220 8.40 11.40 -17.68
N LEU A 221 7.55 12.38 -17.97
CA LEU A 221 6.99 13.30 -16.97
C LEU A 221 5.58 12.81 -16.60
N PHE A 222 5.33 12.70 -15.30
CA PHE A 222 4.01 12.41 -14.75
C PHE A 222 3.45 13.66 -14.08
N ILE A 223 2.22 14.03 -14.44
CA ILE A 223 1.45 15.10 -13.79
C ILE A 223 0.17 14.46 -13.27
N VAL A 224 0.00 14.44 -11.95
CA VAL A 224 -1.14 13.85 -11.26
C VAL A 224 -1.97 14.97 -10.68
N LYS A 225 -3.13 15.22 -11.27
CA LYS A 225 -4.16 16.07 -10.67
C LYS A 225 -5.14 15.19 -9.94
N TYR A 226 -5.53 15.60 -8.74
CA TYR A 226 -6.40 14.78 -7.90
C TYR A 226 -7.36 15.62 -7.09
N VAL A 227 -8.53 15.04 -6.84
CA VAL A 227 -9.58 15.62 -6.00
C VAL A 227 -10.16 14.52 -5.12
N GLU A 228 -10.33 14.79 -3.83
CA GLU A 228 -11.09 13.92 -2.92
C GLU A 228 -12.16 14.77 -2.22
N PRO A 229 -13.36 14.88 -2.80
CA PRO A 229 -14.42 15.74 -2.27
C PRO A 229 -14.91 15.33 -0.89
N GLY A 230 -14.81 14.04 -0.53
CA GLY A 230 -15.27 13.50 0.74
C GLY A 230 -14.42 13.92 1.95
N LEU A 231 -13.13 14.16 1.74
CA LEU A 231 -12.14 14.66 2.70
C LEU A 231 -11.72 16.11 2.40
N CYS A 232 -12.34 16.73 1.40
CA CYS A 232 -12.25 18.16 1.09
C CYS A 232 -10.84 18.63 0.72
N PHE A 233 -10.12 17.87 -0.11
CA PHE A 233 -8.82 18.31 -0.63
C PHE A 233 -8.69 18.06 -2.13
N GLN A 234 -7.83 18.86 -2.77
CA GLN A 234 -7.41 18.67 -4.15
C GLN A 234 -5.93 19.04 -4.31
N GLY A 235 -5.33 18.71 -5.43
CA GLY A 235 -3.94 19.07 -5.67
C GLY A 235 -3.38 18.68 -7.02
N GLU A 236 -2.12 19.03 -7.20
CA GLU A 236 -1.32 18.69 -8.36
C GLU A 236 0.08 18.26 -7.93
N PHE A 237 0.50 17.10 -8.42
CA PHE A 237 1.82 16.54 -8.20
C PHE A 237 2.52 16.31 -9.52
N GLN A 238 3.78 16.71 -9.64
CA GLN A 238 4.60 16.51 -10.83
C GLN A 238 5.93 15.84 -10.49
N ILE A 239 6.30 14.81 -11.25
CA ILE A 239 7.54 14.07 -11.03
C ILE A 239 8.20 13.63 -12.35
N LYS A 240 9.53 13.74 -12.41
CA LYS A 240 10.34 13.21 -13.52
C LYS A 240 11.63 12.59 -13.00
N ASN A 241 11.91 11.35 -13.43
CA ASN A 241 13.09 10.59 -13.02
C ASN A 241 13.31 10.58 -11.50
N GLY A 242 12.24 10.36 -10.72
CA GLY A 242 12.29 10.37 -9.25
C GLY A 242 12.42 11.76 -8.60
N ASN A 243 12.60 12.82 -9.38
CA ASN A 243 12.67 14.19 -8.85
C ASN A 243 11.27 14.81 -8.85
N VAL A 244 10.77 15.13 -7.66
CA VAL A 244 9.51 15.86 -7.49
C VAL A 244 9.73 17.29 -7.97
N LEU A 245 8.96 17.70 -8.97
CA LEU A 245 9.01 19.03 -9.57
C LEU A 245 7.94 19.95 -8.97
N LYS A 246 6.82 19.39 -8.53
CA LYS A 246 5.70 20.09 -7.90
C LYS A 246 4.95 19.14 -6.96
N ASP A 247 4.52 19.65 -5.81
CA ASP A 247 3.73 18.93 -4.81
C ASP A 247 2.89 19.97 -4.06
N GLU A 248 1.69 20.24 -4.58
CA GLU A 248 0.78 21.26 -4.06
C GLU A 248 -0.56 20.62 -3.75
N GLN A 249 -1.03 20.82 -2.51
CA GLN A 249 -2.35 20.42 -2.05
C GLN A 249 -3.06 21.62 -1.44
N GLU A 250 -4.34 21.76 -1.76
CA GLU A 250 -5.22 22.81 -1.24
C GLU A 250 -6.56 22.23 -0.80
N GLU A 251 -7.35 23.05 -0.12
CA GLU A 251 -8.71 22.70 0.27
C GLU A 251 -9.58 22.64 -0.99
N TYR A 252 -10.42 21.62 -1.09
CA TYR A 252 -11.36 21.51 -2.20
C TYR A 252 -12.55 22.45 -1.95
N GLU A 253 -12.63 23.53 -2.72
CA GLU A 253 -13.80 24.39 -2.75
C GLU A 253 -14.76 23.87 -3.83
N ARG A 254 -15.95 23.42 -3.41
CA ARG A 254 -16.99 23.05 -4.36
C ARG A 254 -17.47 24.34 -5.02
N GLU A 255 -17.35 24.47 -6.34
CA GLU A 255 -18.00 25.56 -7.05
C GLU A 255 -19.51 25.47 -6.78
N ASP A 256 -20.06 26.48 -6.11
CA ASP A 256 -21.50 26.60 -5.94
C ASP A 256 -22.09 26.78 -7.35
N GLU A 257 -22.66 25.71 -7.91
CA GLU A 257 -23.51 25.83 -9.09
C GLU A 257 -24.67 26.76 -8.71
N ASP A 258 -24.62 28.01 -9.18
CA ASP A 258 -25.71 28.96 -9.09
C ASP A 258 -26.98 28.31 -9.69
N TYR A 259 -27.89 27.85 -8.81
CA TYR A 259 -29.18 27.25 -9.17
C TYR A 259 -30.20 28.27 -9.70
#